data_AF-A0A3M7P7Z1-F1
#
_entry.id   AF-A0A3M7P7Z1-F1
#
_cell.length_a   1.000
_cell.length_b   1.000
_cell.length_c   1.000
_cell.angle_alpha   90.00
_cell.angle_beta   90.00
_cell.angle_gamma   90.00
#
_symmetry.space_group_name_H-M   'P 1'
#
loop_
_entity.id
_entity.type
_entity.pdbx_description
1 polymer ?
#
loop_
_entity_poly.entity_id
_entity_poly.type
_entity_poly.pdbx_seq_one_letter_code
_entity_poly.pdbx_strand_id
1 'polypeptide(L)'
;MDETCIYLDAPSNYTIEVKGAKRVKANTTGSERTRLSALFTASAKPEKLPVMILVPRKEQLKDFIPPENTVIVYKTGATFNEETIIEHKNRILTSYMLTNNISDVTLLLDSAKCHQTRKVQDEYNGANINLMFIPPRMTNLVQPADVSWFASIKNEYHKKWNEWFLHTDKTFTRFGNMKSPGYATCIQWISKIWEDFDLQLIQNSFHHCGILSQTTQ
;
A
#
# COMPACT_ATOMS: atom_id res chain seq x y z
N MET A 1 4.75 4.69 -8.90
CA MET A 1 3.55 4.44 -8.05
C MET A 1 3.20 2.99 -8.23
N ASP A 2 2.69 2.35 -7.18
CA ASP A 2 2.30 0.94 -7.27
C ASP A 2 1.33 0.54 -6.15
N GLU A 3 0.59 -0.54 -6.38
CA GLU A 3 -0.41 -1.07 -5.48
C GLU A 3 -0.04 -2.43 -4.89
N THR A 4 -0.38 -2.63 -3.62
CA THR A 4 -0.20 -3.91 -2.96
C THR A 4 -1.40 -4.28 -2.09
N CYS A 5 -1.68 -5.58 -2.00
CA CYS A 5 -2.66 -6.08 -1.06
C CYS A 5 -2.05 -6.26 0.33
N ILE A 6 -2.81 -5.89 1.36
CA ILE A 6 -2.44 -6.10 2.77
C ILE A 6 -3.57 -6.87 3.44
N TYR A 7 -3.24 -8.05 3.97
CA TYR A 7 -4.18 -8.91 4.66
C TYR A 7 -4.35 -8.47 6.11
N LEU A 8 -5.56 -8.64 6.64
CA LEU A 8 -5.82 -8.36 8.06
C LEU A 8 -5.13 -9.39 8.95
N ASP A 9 -4.95 -10.61 8.43
CA ASP A 9 -4.13 -11.65 9.05
C ASP A 9 -2.79 -11.78 8.32
N ALA A 10 -1.70 -11.66 9.09
CA ALA A 10 -0.34 -11.86 8.63
C ALA A 10 0.39 -12.82 9.58
N PRO A 11 -0.04 -14.09 9.68
CA PRO A 11 0.53 -15.06 10.63
C PRO A 11 2.00 -15.36 10.35
N SER A 12 2.73 -15.75 11.39
CA SER A 12 4.12 -16.21 11.26
C SER A 12 4.23 -17.46 10.38
N ASN A 13 5.29 -17.51 9.57
CA ASN A 13 5.68 -18.71 8.83
C ASN A 13 6.26 -19.80 9.77
N TYR A 14 6.56 -19.44 11.02
CA TYR A 14 7.07 -20.33 12.04
C TYR A 14 6.01 -20.58 13.10
N THR A 15 5.91 -21.85 13.52
CA THR A 15 5.02 -22.28 14.60
C THR A 15 5.85 -23.00 15.65
N ILE A 16 5.53 -22.76 16.92
CA ILE A 16 6.20 -23.40 18.06
C ILE A 16 5.17 -24.30 18.73
N GLU A 17 5.53 -25.57 18.92
CA GLU A 17 4.64 -26.57 19.52
C GLU A 17 5.46 -27.57 20.34
N VAL A 18 4.80 -28.29 21.25
CA VAL A 18 5.44 -29.33 22.05
C VAL A 18 6.01 -30.44 21.15
N LYS A 19 7.27 -30.83 21.42
CA LYS A 19 7.98 -31.89 20.67
C LYS A 19 7.17 -33.20 20.70
N GLY A 20 6.88 -33.74 19.52
CA GLY A 20 6.06 -34.96 19.36
C GLY A 20 4.59 -34.71 18.98
N ALA A 21 4.18 -33.44 18.83
CA ALA A 21 2.86 -33.11 18.32
C ALA A 21 2.65 -33.66 16.89
N LYS A 22 1.55 -34.40 16.69
CA LYS A 22 1.18 -34.97 15.38
C LYS A 22 0.70 -33.93 14.37
N ARG A 23 0.21 -32.78 14.85
CA ARG A 23 -0.29 -31.67 14.04
C ARG A 23 0.11 -30.37 14.71
N VAL A 24 0.76 -29.48 13.95
CA VAL A 24 1.06 -28.12 14.36
C VAL A 24 0.15 -27.18 13.58
N LYS A 25 -0.62 -26.35 14.27
CA LYS A 25 -1.53 -25.38 13.63
C LYS A 25 -0.93 -23.98 13.73
N ALA A 26 -0.95 -23.24 12.62
CA ALA A 26 -0.75 -21.81 12.68
C ALA A 26 -1.99 -21.16 13.30
N ASN A 27 -1.79 -20.33 14.31
CA ASN A 27 -2.89 -19.60 14.93
C ASN A 27 -3.17 -18.34 14.11
N THR A 28 -4.42 -18.17 13.70
CA THR A 28 -4.92 -17.03 12.91
C THR A 28 -6.21 -16.49 13.53
N THR A 29 -6.75 -15.41 13.00
CA THR A 29 -8.07 -14.89 13.43
C THR A 29 -9.18 -15.37 12.48
N GLY A 30 -8.90 -16.28 11.54
CA GLY A 30 -9.83 -16.69 10.50
C GLY A 30 -10.15 -15.58 9.47
N SER A 31 -9.31 -14.53 9.38
CA SER A 31 -9.46 -13.41 8.44
C SER A 31 -8.37 -13.40 7.37
N GLU A 32 -7.82 -14.57 7.04
CA GLU A 32 -6.70 -14.76 6.10
C GLU A 32 -7.06 -14.37 4.65
N ARG A 33 -8.36 -14.28 4.33
CA ARG A 33 -8.85 -13.83 3.03
C ARG A 33 -9.31 -12.37 3.03
N THR A 34 -9.44 -11.76 4.21
CA THR A 34 -9.86 -10.38 4.35
C THR A 34 -8.65 -9.49 4.18
N ARG A 35 -8.76 -8.53 3.24
CA ARG A 35 -7.65 -7.66 2.86
C ARG A 35 -8.15 -6.26 2.57
N LEU A 36 -7.26 -5.30 2.72
CA LEU A 36 -7.37 -3.99 2.07
C LEU A 36 -6.36 -3.96 0.91
N SER A 37 -6.36 -2.88 0.14
CA SER A 37 -5.26 -2.63 -0.80
C SER A 37 -4.78 -1.20 -0.67
N ALA A 38 -3.47 -1.04 -0.73
CA ALA A 38 -2.80 0.23 -0.49
C ALA A 38 -1.99 0.59 -1.74
N LEU A 39 -2.08 1.84 -2.15
CA LEU A 39 -1.32 2.42 -3.25
C LEU A 39 -0.31 3.39 -2.64
N PHE A 40 0.96 3.13 -2.96
CA PHE A 40 2.09 3.90 -2.49
C PHE A 40 2.69 4.72 -3.63
N THR A 41 3.00 5.98 -3.34
CA THR A 41 3.63 6.89 -4.28
C THR A 41 4.79 7.60 -3.61
N ALA A 42 5.95 7.56 -4.26
CA ALA A 42 7.12 8.32 -3.87
C ALA A 42 7.84 8.87 -5.11
N SER A 43 8.66 9.91 -4.90
CA SER A 43 9.46 10.57 -5.93
C SER A 43 10.94 10.13 -5.86
N ALA A 44 11.69 10.35 -6.94
CA ALA A 44 13.14 10.16 -6.96
C ALA A 44 13.91 11.23 -6.15
N LYS A 45 13.24 12.35 -5.79
CA LYS A 45 13.73 13.36 -4.85
C LYS A 45 13.22 13.01 -3.45
N PRO A 46 13.67 11.87 -2.91
CA PRO A 46 12.94 10.95 -2.02
C PRO A 46 11.83 11.58 -1.17
N GLU A 47 10.69 11.88 -1.80
CA GLU A 47 9.49 12.38 -1.13
C GLU A 47 8.42 11.31 -1.14
N LYS A 48 7.72 11.17 -0.02
CA LYS A 48 6.60 10.25 0.15
C LYS A 48 5.31 11.03 0.05
N LEU A 49 4.40 10.56 -0.80
CA LEU A 49 3.04 11.10 -0.87
C LEU A 49 2.12 10.28 0.05
N PRO A 50 0.94 10.81 0.43
CA PRO A 50 -0.04 10.08 1.22
C PRO A 50 -0.41 8.72 0.60
N VAL A 51 -0.60 7.71 1.45
CA VAL A 51 -1.00 6.36 1.02
C VAL A 51 -2.50 6.33 0.75
N MET A 52 -2.90 5.93 -0.46
CA MET A 52 -4.32 5.68 -0.73
C MET A 52 -4.68 4.26 -0.32
N ILE A 53 -5.73 4.10 0.48
CA ILE A 53 -6.15 2.81 1.02
C ILE A 53 -7.59 2.51 0.62
N LEU A 54 -7.77 1.42 -0.14
CA LEU A 54 -9.07 0.85 -0.47
C LEU A 54 -9.54 -0.09 0.65
N VAL A 55 -10.61 0.30 1.33
CA VAL A 55 -11.27 -0.52 2.35
C VAL A 55 -12.50 -1.18 1.70
N PRO A 56 -12.57 -2.52 1.66
CA PRO A 56 -13.68 -3.24 1.02
C PRO A 56 -14.95 -3.24 1.91
N ARG A 57 -15.48 -2.05 2.18
CA ARG A 57 -16.70 -1.79 2.94
C ARG A 57 -17.51 -0.68 2.28
N LYS A 58 -18.84 -0.74 2.43
CA LYS A 58 -19.74 0.33 1.97
C LYS A 58 -19.78 1.51 2.95
N GLU A 59 -19.76 1.20 4.24
CA GLU A 59 -19.85 2.20 5.31
C GLU A 59 -18.47 2.58 5.83
N GLN A 60 -18.35 3.85 6.21
CA GLN A 60 -17.16 4.38 6.84
C GLN A 60 -16.91 3.72 8.20
N LEU A 61 -15.65 3.69 8.63
CA LEU A 61 -15.30 3.23 9.97
C LEU A 61 -15.84 4.22 11.00
N LYS A 62 -16.72 3.74 11.88
CA LYS A 62 -17.31 4.54 12.95
C LYS A 62 -16.22 5.01 13.93
N ASP A 63 -16.31 6.28 14.35
CA ASP A 63 -15.43 6.89 15.35
C ASP A 63 -13.92 6.78 15.00
N PHE A 64 -13.59 6.71 13.71
CA PHE A 64 -12.23 6.58 13.21
C PHE A 64 -11.81 7.82 12.43
N ILE A 65 -10.73 8.44 12.86
CA ILE A 65 -10.08 9.56 12.18
C ILE A 65 -8.85 9.01 11.44
N PRO A 66 -8.81 9.06 10.09
CA PRO A 66 -7.67 8.60 9.33
C PRO A 66 -6.41 9.43 9.64
N PRO A 67 -5.21 8.82 9.70
CA PRO A 67 -3.97 9.57 9.79
C PRO A 67 -3.78 10.52 8.60
N GLU A 68 -3.13 11.67 8.82
CA GLU A 68 -2.97 12.73 7.81
C GLU A 68 -2.27 12.25 6.52
N ASN A 69 -1.32 11.32 6.65
CA ASN A 69 -0.61 10.74 5.51
C ASN A 69 -1.39 9.60 4.82
N THR A 70 -2.71 9.52 5.00
CA THR A 70 -3.55 8.50 4.37
C THR A 70 -4.80 9.09 3.71
N VAL A 71 -5.21 8.46 2.61
CA VAL A 71 -6.44 8.79 1.88
C VAL A 71 -7.27 7.53 1.77
N ILE A 72 -8.41 7.48 2.48
CA ILE A 72 -9.26 6.28 2.49
C ILE A 72 -10.35 6.38 1.44
N VAL A 73 -10.56 5.26 0.74
CA VAL A 73 -11.69 5.06 -0.17
C VAL A 73 -12.44 3.78 0.21
N TYR A 74 -13.73 3.93 0.45
CA TYR A 74 -14.64 2.85 0.80
C TYR A 74 -15.34 2.34 -0.46
N LYS A 75 -15.21 1.05 -0.78
CA LYS A 75 -15.91 0.41 -1.92
C LYS A 75 -16.22 -1.06 -1.65
N THR A 76 -17.00 -1.71 -2.52
CA THR A 76 -17.44 -3.12 -2.36
C THR A 76 -16.35 -4.18 -2.60
N GLY A 77 -15.09 -3.78 -2.82
CA GLY A 77 -13.95 -4.68 -3.02
C GLY A 77 -12.62 -3.98 -2.73
N ALA A 78 -11.52 -4.72 -2.77
CA ALA A 78 -10.19 -4.16 -2.51
C ALA A 78 -9.36 -3.95 -3.78
N THR A 79 -9.94 -4.13 -4.97
CA THR A 79 -9.17 -4.04 -6.23
C THR A 79 -9.20 -2.62 -6.78
N PHE A 80 -8.05 -2.12 -7.21
CA PHE A 80 -7.94 -0.86 -7.96
C PHE A 80 -8.54 -1.02 -9.36
N ASN A 81 -9.28 -0.01 -9.79
CA ASN A 81 -9.86 0.14 -11.12
C ASN A 81 -9.60 1.56 -11.62
N GLU A 82 -9.98 1.83 -12.87
CA GLU A 82 -9.86 3.15 -13.51
C GLU A 82 -10.34 4.30 -12.60
N GLU A 83 -11.51 4.16 -11.97
CA GLU A 83 -12.08 5.19 -11.09
C GLU A 83 -11.18 5.48 -9.89
N THR A 84 -10.68 4.45 -9.21
CA THR A 84 -9.77 4.64 -8.06
C THR A 84 -8.42 5.22 -8.47
N ILE A 85 -7.92 4.92 -9.67
CA ILE A 85 -6.66 5.51 -10.18
C ILE A 85 -6.84 7.00 -10.52
N ILE A 86 -8.00 7.39 -11.04
CA ILE A 86 -8.35 8.80 -11.27
C ILE A 86 -8.57 9.51 -9.92
N GLU A 87 -9.16 8.84 -8.94
CA GLU A 87 -9.32 9.39 -7.60
C GLU A 87 -7.96 9.63 -6.91
N HIS A 88 -7.00 8.71 -7.05
CA HIS A 88 -5.61 8.92 -6.61
C HIS A 88 -5.01 10.18 -7.24
N LYS A 89 -5.15 10.33 -8.57
CA LYS A 89 -4.68 11.51 -9.30
C LYS A 89 -5.22 12.79 -8.66
N ASN A 90 -6.54 12.87 -8.51
CA ASN A 90 -7.23 14.08 -8.05
C ASN A 90 -6.90 14.42 -6.58
N ARG A 91 -6.87 13.42 -5.70
CA ARG A 91 -6.76 13.63 -4.25
C ARG A 91 -5.33 13.70 -3.74
N ILE A 92 -4.37 13.11 -4.47
CA ILE A 92 -2.98 12.98 -4.02
C ILE A 92 -2.03 13.68 -4.99
N LEU A 93 -1.96 13.26 -6.26
CA LEU A 93 -0.95 13.80 -7.18
C LEU A 93 -1.18 15.27 -7.53
N THR A 94 -2.41 15.64 -7.91
CA THR A 94 -2.72 17.04 -8.25
C THR A 94 -2.57 17.95 -7.04
N SER A 95 -3.01 17.52 -5.85
CA SER A 95 -2.79 18.27 -4.60
C SER A 95 -1.31 18.46 -4.33
N TYR A 96 -0.50 17.41 -4.47
CA TYR A 96 0.95 17.48 -4.32
C TYR A 96 1.59 18.46 -5.31
N MET A 97 1.19 18.42 -6.59
CA MET A 97 1.70 19.33 -7.61
C MET A 97 1.37 20.79 -7.29
N LEU A 98 0.13 21.06 -6.88
CA LEU A 98 -0.33 22.40 -6.51
C LEU A 98 0.41 22.94 -5.28
N THR A 99 0.54 22.14 -4.22
CA THR A 99 1.23 22.56 -2.99
C THR A 99 2.71 22.85 -3.21
N ASN A 100 3.35 22.14 -4.14
CA ASN A 100 4.79 22.27 -4.41
C ASN A 100 5.11 23.11 -5.65
N ASN A 101 4.12 23.78 -6.26
CA ASN A 101 4.28 24.54 -7.50
C ASN A 101 4.97 23.75 -8.63
N ILE A 102 4.61 22.48 -8.80
CA ILE A 102 5.15 21.60 -9.84
C ILE A 102 4.27 21.71 -11.08
N SER A 103 4.88 22.09 -12.21
CA SER A 103 4.21 22.25 -13.51
C SER A 103 3.87 20.93 -14.20
N ASP A 104 4.72 19.93 -14.03
CA ASP A 104 4.66 18.66 -14.74
C ASP A 104 5.30 17.54 -13.90
N VAL A 105 4.77 16.33 -14.07
CA VAL A 105 5.25 15.12 -13.38
C VAL A 105 5.33 13.98 -14.38
N THR A 106 6.39 13.18 -14.33
CA THR A 106 6.40 11.86 -14.98
C THR A 106 6.12 10.78 -13.95
N LEU A 107 5.05 10.02 -14.17
CA LEU A 107 4.63 8.92 -13.30
C LEU A 107 4.98 7.58 -13.94
N LEU A 108 5.82 6.82 -13.25
CA LEU A 108 6.15 5.45 -13.64
C LEU A 108 5.11 4.47 -13.09
N LEU A 109 4.55 3.64 -13.99
CA LEU A 109 3.50 2.66 -13.72
C LEU A 109 3.80 1.30 -14.35
N ASP A 110 3.27 0.25 -13.76
CA ASP A 110 3.23 -1.06 -14.40
C ASP A 110 2.23 -1.08 -15.57
N SER A 111 2.22 -2.17 -16.34
CA SER A 111 1.32 -2.33 -17.48
C SER A 111 -0.05 -2.91 -17.10
N ALA A 112 -0.55 -2.70 -15.88
CA ALA A 112 -1.87 -3.19 -15.49
C ALA A 112 -2.99 -2.50 -16.30
N LYS A 113 -4.05 -3.26 -16.60
CA LYS A 113 -5.15 -2.80 -17.47
C LYS A 113 -5.82 -1.52 -16.95
N CYS A 114 -5.88 -1.32 -15.63
CA CYS A 114 -6.49 -0.14 -15.04
C CYS A 114 -5.70 1.15 -15.28
N HIS A 115 -4.38 1.07 -15.54
CA HIS A 115 -3.56 2.24 -15.87
C HIS A 115 -3.58 2.58 -17.36
N GLN A 116 -3.81 1.58 -18.20
CA GLN A 116 -3.68 1.72 -19.65
C GLN A 116 -4.96 2.17 -20.35
N THR A 117 -6.07 2.34 -19.63
CA THR A 117 -7.31 2.78 -20.27
C THR A 117 -7.14 4.19 -20.84
N ARG A 118 -7.80 4.46 -21.97
CA ARG A 118 -7.74 5.77 -22.62
C ARG A 118 -8.18 6.89 -21.68
N LYS A 119 -9.21 6.65 -20.87
CA LYS A 119 -9.69 7.63 -19.90
C LYS A 119 -8.64 7.99 -18.85
N VAL A 120 -7.91 7.02 -18.30
CA VAL A 120 -6.79 7.30 -17.37
C VAL A 120 -5.72 8.13 -18.08
N GLN A 121 -5.33 7.75 -19.29
CA GLN A 121 -4.32 8.50 -20.04
C GLN A 121 -4.76 9.94 -20.32
N ASP A 122 -6.01 10.14 -20.78
CA ASP A 122 -6.56 11.47 -21.07
C ASP A 122 -6.62 12.34 -19.79
N GLU A 123 -7.06 11.78 -18.66
CA GLU A 123 -7.15 12.45 -17.36
C GLU A 123 -5.78 12.88 -16.79
N TYR A 124 -4.75 12.06 -16.98
CA TYR A 124 -3.41 12.34 -16.50
C TYR A 124 -2.68 13.32 -17.42
N ASN A 125 -2.78 13.13 -18.74
CA ASN A 125 -2.20 14.05 -19.72
C ASN A 125 -2.81 15.45 -19.60
N GLY A 126 -4.14 15.54 -19.40
CA GLY A 126 -4.82 16.82 -19.17
C GLY A 126 -4.40 17.55 -17.89
N ALA A 127 -3.72 16.87 -16.97
CA ALA A 127 -3.18 17.42 -15.73
C ALA A 127 -1.65 17.62 -15.77
N ASN A 128 -1.03 17.58 -16.96
CA ASN A 128 0.43 17.61 -17.15
C ASN A 128 1.18 16.48 -16.42
N ILE A 129 0.53 15.32 -16.27
CA ILE A 129 1.16 14.13 -15.70
C ILE A 129 1.44 13.14 -16.84
N ASN A 130 2.70 13.06 -17.24
CA ASN A 130 3.17 12.13 -18.25
C ASN A 130 3.22 10.70 -17.68
N LEU A 131 2.56 9.74 -18.33
CA LEU A 131 2.57 8.34 -17.92
C LEU A 131 3.67 7.57 -18.63
N MET A 132 4.56 6.97 -17.85
CA MET A 132 5.61 6.08 -18.35
C MET A 132 5.30 4.64 -17.92
N PHE A 133 5.08 3.76 -18.89
CA PHE A 133 4.77 2.36 -18.62
C PHE A 133 6.02 1.49 -18.64
N ILE A 134 6.19 0.70 -17.59
CA ILE A 134 7.19 -0.35 -17.52
C ILE A 134 6.82 -1.47 -18.51
N PRO A 135 7.78 -1.99 -19.29
CA PRO A 135 7.49 -3.12 -20.18
C PRO A 135 6.98 -4.34 -19.41
N PRO A 136 6.07 -5.13 -19.99
CA PRO A 136 5.53 -6.29 -19.32
C PRO A 136 6.63 -7.24 -18.80
N ARG A 137 6.43 -7.78 -17.59
CA ARG A 137 7.35 -8.71 -16.91
C ARG A 137 8.71 -8.11 -16.52
N MET A 138 8.84 -6.79 -16.48
CA MET A 138 10.06 -6.13 -15.99
C MET A 138 9.89 -5.45 -14.63
N THR A 139 8.73 -5.58 -13.98
CA THR A 139 8.46 -4.87 -12.72
C THR A 139 9.46 -5.24 -11.63
N ASN A 140 9.82 -6.52 -11.54
CA ASN A 140 10.85 -7.03 -10.62
C ASN A 140 12.28 -6.50 -10.87
N LEU A 141 12.50 -5.73 -11.95
CA LEU A 141 13.80 -5.14 -12.30
C LEU A 141 13.75 -3.61 -12.27
N VAL A 142 12.69 -3.01 -12.82
CA VAL A 142 12.64 -1.58 -13.08
C VAL A 142 11.51 -0.84 -12.36
N GLN A 143 10.75 -1.51 -11.50
CA GLN A 143 9.71 -0.90 -10.67
C GLN A 143 10.21 -0.72 -9.24
N PRO A 144 10.51 0.52 -8.79
CA PRO A 144 11.10 0.77 -7.47
C PRO A 144 10.31 0.16 -6.31
N ALA A 145 8.97 0.21 -6.40
CA ALA A 145 8.06 -0.32 -5.39
C ALA A 145 8.15 -1.84 -5.22
N ASP A 146 8.11 -2.59 -6.33
CA ASP A 146 8.26 -4.05 -6.34
C ASP A 146 9.68 -4.48 -5.95
N VAL A 147 10.70 -3.75 -6.42
CA VAL A 147 12.11 -4.10 -6.19
C VAL A 147 12.51 -3.93 -4.72
N SER A 148 11.99 -2.92 -4.01
CA SER A 148 12.50 -2.60 -2.67
C SER A 148 11.44 -2.26 -1.62
N TRP A 149 10.28 -1.71 -2.00
CA TRP A 149 9.36 -1.15 -1.01
C TRP A 149 8.46 -2.22 -0.40
N PHE A 150 7.80 -3.02 -1.23
CA PHE A 150 6.74 -3.91 -0.76
C PHE A 150 7.23 -5.03 0.13
N ALA A 151 8.42 -5.58 -0.12
CA ALA A 151 9.02 -6.56 0.78
C ALA A 151 9.24 -5.97 2.17
N SER A 152 9.84 -4.78 2.24
CA SER A 152 10.12 -4.05 3.48
C SER A 152 8.83 -3.67 4.22
N ILE A 153 7.85 -3.08 3.52
CA ILE A 153 6.56 -2.70 4.08
C ILE A 153 5.81 -3.91 4.65
N LYS A 154 5.77 -5.04 3.91
CA LYS A 154 5.09 -6.25 4.37
C LYS A 154 5.79 -6.89 5.56
N ASN A 155 7.11 -6.85 5.63
CA ASN A 155 7.88 -7.32 6.78
C ASN A 155 7.57 -6.49 8.04
N GLU A 156 7.54 -5.16 7.94
CA GLU A 156 7.18 -4.31 9.08
C GLU A 156 5.72 -4.48 9.49
N TYR A 157 4.82 -4.66 8.53
CA TYR A 157 3.42 -4.96 8.81
C TYR A 157 3.26 -6.30 9.56
N HIS A 158 4.03 -7.32 9.15
CA HIS A 158 4.06 -8.62 9.83
C HIS A 158 4.51 -8.51 11.28
N LYS A 159 5.53 -7.71 11.56
CA LYS A 159 5.99 -7.43 12.94
C LYS A 159 4.87 -6.80 13.78
N LYS A 160 4.22 -5.75 13.26
CA LYS A 160 3.10 -5.09 13.95
C LYS A 160 1.92 -6.04 14.20
N TRP A 161 1.61 -6.90 13.23
CA TRP A 161 0.58 -7.92 13.41
C TRP A 161 0.95 -8.93 14.50
N ASN A 162 2.20 -9.41 14.55
CA ASN A 162 2.65 -10.34 15.59
C ASN A 162 2.63 -9.70 16.98
N GLU A 163 3.12 -8.46 17.10
CA GLU A 163 3.08 -7.71 18.36
C GLU A 163 1.64 -7.58 18.86
N TRP A 164 0.72 -7.17 18.00
CA TRP A 164 -0.70 -7.10 18.31
C TRP A 164 -1.26 -8.47 18.73
N PHE A 165 -0.95 -9.52 17.97
CA PHE A 165 -1.45 -10.87 18.20
C PHE A 165 -0.99 -11.47 19.53
N LEU A 166 0.24 -11.16 19.94
CA LEU A 166 0.86 -11.68 21.16
C LEU A 166 0.50 -10.88 22.41
N HIS A 167 0.32 -9.56 22.29
CA HIS A 167 0.20 -8.67 23.44
C HIS A 167 -1.19 -8.05 23.65
N THR A 168 -2.12 -8.21 22.69
CA THR A 168 -3.47 -7.67 22.83
C THR A 168 -4.43 -8.70 23.40
N ASP A 169 -5.31 -8.27 24.30
CA ASP A 169 -6.41 -9.10 24.80
C ASP A 169 -7.31 -9.56 23.64
N LYS A 170 -7.41 -10.88 23.51
CA LYS A 170 -8.12 -11.51 22.40
C LYS A 170 -9.62 -11.38 22.63
N THR A 171 -10.28 -10.64 21.73
CA THR A 171 -11.75 -10.63 21.68
C THR A 171 -12.24 -11.66 20.69
N PHE A 172 -13.38 -12.29 20.99
CA PHE A 172 -13.94 -13.36 20.18
C PHE A 172 -15.25 -12.93 19.54
N THR A 173 -15.52 -13.47 18.36
CA THR A 173 -16.81 -13.40 17.68
C THR A 173 -17.83 -14.30 18.39
N ARG A 174 -19.12 -14.13 18.10
CA ARG A 174 -20.19 -14.96 18.66
C ARG A 174 -19.99 -16.47 18.41
N PHE A 175 -19.27 -16.83 17.36
CA PHE A 175 -18.96 -18.21 16.98
C PHE A 175 -17.63 -18.72 17.55
N GLY A 176 -16.97 -17.96 18.44
CA GLY A 176 -15.74 -18.38 19.10
C GLY A 176 -14.46 -18.15 18.29
N ASN A 177 -14.54 -17.57 17.08
CA ASN A 177 -13.35 -17.17 16.33
C ASN A 177 -12.77 -15.89 16.92
N MET A 178 -11.44 -15.80 17.05
CA MET A 178 -10.77 -14.56 17.45
C MET A 178 -11.04 -13.45 16.43
N LYS A 179 -11.22 -12.21 16.88
CA LYS A 179 -11.39 -11.06 15.99
C LYS A 179 -10.05 -10.66 15.39
N SER A 180 -10.06 -10.26 14.13
CA SER A 180 -8.93 -9.64 13.45
C SER A 180 -8.61 -8.26 14.04
N PRO A 181 -7.43 -7.67 13.76
CA PRO A 181 -7.09 -6.32 14.22
C PRO A 181 -8.07 -5.26 13.72
N GLY A 182 -8.80 -5.55 12.63
CA GLY A 182 -9.76 -4.66 12.02
C GLY A 182 -9.10 -3.58 11.16
N TYR A 183 -9.88 -2.99 10.24
CA TYR A 183 -9.34 -2.05 9.25
C TYR A 183 -8.70 -0.81 9.86
N ALA A 184 -9.28 -0.24 10.93
CA ALA A 184 -8.76 0.96 11.61
C ALA A 184 -7.30 0.75 12.06
N THR A 185 -7.06 -0.33 12.79
CA THR A 185 -5.73 -0.73 13.27
C THR A 185 -4.77 -0.98 12.11
N CYS A 186 -5.20 -1.70 11.08
CA CYS A 186 -4.36 -1.96 9.90
C CYS A 186 -3.98 -0.66 9.17
N ILE A 187 -4.89 0.30 9.04
CA ILE A 187 -4.64 1.61 8.44
C ILE A 187 -3.61 2.40 9.26
N GLN A 188 -3.74 2.40 10.58
CA GLN A 188 -2.76 3.04 11.47
C GLN A 188 -1.36 2.42 11.33
N TRP A 189 -1.28 1.09 11.22
CA TRP A 189 -0.01 0.42 10.98
C TRP A 189 0.60 0.80 9.64
N ILE A 190 -0.18 0.81 8.56
CA ILE A 190 0.29 1.19 7.23
C ILE A 190 0.77 2.64 7.22
N SER A 191 0.00 3.54 7.81
CA SER A 191 0.37 4.95 8.00
C SER A 191 1.71 5.08 8.71
N LYS A 192 1.89 4.38 9.84
CA LYS A 192 3.11 4.46 10.63
C LYS A 192 4.32 3.86 9.89
N ILE A 193 4.13 2.71 9.25
CA ILE A 193 5.18 2.08 8.42
C ILE A 193 5.61 3.02 7.31
N TRP A 194 4.67 3.70 6.65
CA TRP A 194 5.00 4.61 5.57
C TRP A 194 5.65 5.90 6.07
N GLU A 195 5.20 6.44 7.20
CA GLU A 195 5.83 7.58 7.88
C GLU A 195 7.29 7.28 8.23
N ASP A 196 7.54 6.11 8.83
CA ASP A 196 8.88 5.69 9.27
C ASP A 196 9.74 5.08 8.13
N PHE A 197 9.17 4.92 6.93
CA PHE A 197 9.86 4.29 5.81
C PHE A 197 11.10 5.08 5.38
N ASP A 198 12.24 4.40 5.24
CA ASP A 198 13.54 5.00 4.95
C ASP A 198 13.57 5.67 3.57
N LEU A 199 13.84 6.97 3.58
CA LEU A 199 13.98 7.79 2.36
C LEU A 199 15.20 7.37 1.53
N GLN A 200 16.26 6.88 2.16
CA GLN A 200 17.44 6.39 1.44
C GLN A 200 17.11 5.12 0.67
N LEU A 201 16.28 4.23 1.23
CA LEU A 201 15.78 3.06 0.53
C LEU A 201 14.96 3.44 -0.70
N ILE A 202 14.09 4.46 -0.59
CA ILE A 202 13.36 5.00 -1.74
C ILE A 202 14.33 5.49 -2.80
N GLN A 203 15.28 6.36 -2.45
CA GLN A 203 16.24 6.91 -3.41
C GLN A 203 17.06 5.81 -4.09
N ASN A 204 17.59 4.86 -3.30
CA ASN A 204 18.37 3.73 -3.80
C ASN A 204 17.57 2.85 -4.76
N SER A 205 16.27 2.66 -4.50
CA SER A 205 15.41 1.87 -5.40
C SER A 205 15.24 2.53 -6.77
N PHE A 206 15.10 3.86 -6.84
CA PHE A 206 15.08 4.58 -8.11
C PHE A 206 16.42 4.47 -8.84
N HIS A 207 17.55 4.65 -8.14
CA HIS A 207 18.87 4.46 -8.73
C HIS A 207 19.10 3.05 -9.26
N HIS A 208 18.68 2.02 -8.51
CA HIS A 208 18.80 0.62 -8.92
C HIS A 208 17.99 0.33 -10.19
N CYS A 209 16.81 0.95 -10.34
CA CYS A 209 15.97 0.85 -11.53
C CYS A 209 16.46 1.73 -12.69
N GLY A 210 17.60 2.41 -12.57
CA GLY A 210 18.16 3.29 -13.62
C GLY A 210 17.42 4.62 -13.77
N ILE A 211 16.60 5.00 -12.79
CA ILE A 211 15.82 6.24 -12.80
C ILE A 211 16.58 7.27 -11.98
N LEU A 212 17.21 8.22 -12.66
CA LEU A 212 17.99 9.27 -12.02
C LEU A 212 17.16 10.54 -11.90
N SER A 213 17.18 11.18 -10.73
CA SER A 213 16.70 12.55 -10.60
C SER A 213 17.59 13.45 -11.45
N GLN A 214 17.01 14.32 -12.28
CA GLN A 214 17.79 15.39 -12.90
C GLN A 214 18.36 16.27 -11.78
N THR A 215 19.69 16.31 -11.66
CA THR A 215 20.37 17.27 -10.81
C THR A 215 20.10 18.64 -11.42
N THR A 216 19.21 19.42 -10.80
CA THR A 216 19.08 20.84 -11.16
C THR A 216 20.40 21.49 -10.76
N GLN A 217 21.22 21.84 -11.75
CA GLN A 217 22.40 22.70 -11.57
C GLN A 217 21.97 24.12 -11.25
#